data_AF-A0A2Z4TIM8-F1
#
_entry.id   AF-A0A2Z4TIM8-F1
#
_cell.length_a   1.000
_cell.length_b   1.000
_cell.length_c   1.000
_cell.angle_alpha   90.00
_cell.angle_beta   90.00
_cell.angle_gamma   90.00
#
_symmetry.space_group_name_H-M   'P 1'
#
loop_
_entity.id
_entity.type
_entity.pdbx_description
1 polymer ?
#
loop_
_entity_poly.entity_id
_entity_poly.type
_entity_poly.pdbx_seq_one_letter_code
_entity_poly.pdbx_strand_id
1 'polypeptide(L)'
;NMAEMHPILWSRITDRRLTAKHVKIHVLSTFSHRSCELADNELIFNPQSDLAIMNYICNYIIQSGAVNKDFVGKHVKFAKGVTDIGYGLRPNHPLEKVAMNNGYPGEDGKPKGNPNNSTPMSFDEFAAFVSEYTLDKAHEISGVPKDKLELLAKTYADPKTKVCSYWTMGFNQS
;
A
#
# COMPACT_ATOMS: atom_id res chain seq x y z
N ASN A 1 12.10 -1.82 8.70
CA ASN A 1 13.31 -1.85 9.55
C ASN A 1 14.23 -0.65 9.32
N MET A 2 13.92 0.53 9.89
CA MET A 2 14.83 1.68 9.80
C MET A 2 15.90 1.67 10.90
N ALA A 3 15.61 1.04 12.05
CA ALA A 3 16.50 1.00 13.19
C ALA A 3 17.86 0.36 12.85
N GLU A 4 17.85 -0.65 11.99
CA GLU A 4 19.07 -1.37 11.61
C GLU A 4 19.61 -0.96 10.23
N MET A 5 18.74 -0.60 9.26
CA MET A 5 19.17 -0.33 7.87
C MET A 5 19.33 1.17 7.57
N HIS A 6 18.75 2.05 8.38
CA HIS A 6 18.89 3.51 8.25
C HIS A 6 19.06 4.16 9.64
N PRO A 7 20.04 3.73 10.46
CA PRO A 7 20.09 4.03 11.89
C PRO A 7 20.14 5.52 12.21
N ILE A 8 20.80 6.33 11.38
CA ILE A 8 20.88 7.78 11.58
C ILE A 8 19.53 8.48 11.29
N LEU A 9 18.78 8.01 10.27
CA LEU A 9 17.42 8.51 10.04
C LEU A 9 16.48 8.05 11.16
N TRP A 10 16.63 6.80 11.63
CA TRP A 10 15.85 6.30 12.75
C TRP A 10 16.14 7.05 14.06
N SER A 11 17.39 7.45 14.30
CA SER A 11 17.77 8.30 15.44
C SER A 11 17.02 9.63 15.41
N ARG A 12 16.89 10.27 14.23
CA ARG A 12 16.10 11.51 14.07
C ARG A 12 14.60 11.28 14.30
N ILE A 13 14.06 10.15 13.83
CA ILE A 13 12.66 9.76 14.09
C ILE A 13 12.45 9.54 15.60
N THR A 14 13.39 8.88 16.25
CA THR A 14 13.38 8.59 17.68
C THR A 14 13.40 9.88 18.49
N ASP A 15 14.31 10.80 18.19
CA ASP A 15 14.38 12.12 18.84
C ASP A 15 13.06 12.87 18.69
N ARG A 16 12.50 12.93 17.48
CA ARG A 16 11.21 13.59 17.24
C ARG A 16 10.07 12.95 18.05
N ARG A 17 10.01 11.62 18.11
CA ARG A 17 8.96 10.90 18.86
C ARG A 17 9.10 11.08 20.37
N LEU A 18 10.31 11.09 20.91
CA LEU A 18 10.56 11.20 22.36
C LEU A 18 10.36 12.64 22.86
N THR A 19 10.64 13.65 22.03
CA THR A 19 10.50 15.07 22.40
C THR A 19 9.12 15.66 22.13
N ALA A 20 8.28 15.02 21.31
CA ALA A 20 6.95 15.53 20.95
C ALA A 20 5.84 14.49 21.19
N LYS A 21 5.10 14.64 22.30
CA LYS A 21 4.05 13.68 22.75
C LYS A 21 2.93 13.38 21.74
N HIS A 22 2.65 14.31 20.83
CA HIS A 22 1.62 14.15 19.79
C HIS A 22 2.09 13.33 18.59
N VAL A 23 3.40 13.10 18.43
CA VAL A 23 3.95 12.31 17.33
C VAL A 23 3.68 10.84 17.60
N LYS A 24 3.23 10.14 16.56
CA LYS A 24 2.96 8.70 16.58
C LYS A 24 3.81 7.97 15.55
N ILE A 25 4.29 6.80 15.91
CA ILE A 25 5.03 5.90 15.01
C ILE A 25 4.16 4.67 14.73
N HIS A 26 3.84 4.46 13.45
CA HIS A 26 3.24 3.21 12.96
C HIS A 26 4.33 2.40 12.28
N VAL A 27 4.52 1.15 12.67
CA VAL A 27 5.46 0.22 12.03
C VAL A 27 4.69 -0.95 11.47
N LEU A 28 4.68 -1.04 10.14
CA LEU A 28 4.18 -2.19 9.41
C LEU A 28 5.37 -3.08 9.05
N SER A 29 5.29 -4.38 9.34
CA SER A 29 6.33 -5.36 9.01
C SER A 29 5.74 -6.76 8.85
N THR A 30 6.45 -7.68 8.19
CA THR A 30 6.07 -9.10 8.14
C THR A 30 6.58 -9.90 9.34
N PHE A 31 7.46 -9.30 10.15
CA PHE A 31 7.97 -9.84 11.41
C PHE A 31 8.40 -8.71 12.36
N SER A 32 8.35 -8.94 13.66
CA SER A 32 8.80 -7.97 14.66
C SER A 32 10.32 -7.80 14.64
N HIS A 33 10.78 -6.56 14.74
CA HIS A 33 12.21 -6.17 14.70
C HIS A 33 12.44 -4.87 15.47
N ARG A 34 13.69 -4.38 15.59
CA ARG A 34 14.03 -3.24 16.47
C ARG A 34 13.25 -1.94 16.24
N SER A 35 12.77 -1.67 15.02
CA SER A 35 11.90 -0.50 14.81
C SER A 35 10.54 -0.61 15.52
N CYS A 36 10.06 -1.83 15.79
CA CYS A 36 8.79 -2.07 16.47
C CYS A 36 8.83 -1.67 17.95
N GLU A 37 10.00 -1.69 18.58
CA GLU A 37 10.17 -1.36 20.01
C GLU A 37 9.75 0.08 20.35
N LEU A 38 9.79 0.99 19.36
CA LEU A 38 9.35 2.38 19.51
C LEU A 38 7.99 2.66 18.84
N ALA A 39 7.34 1.64 18.27
CA ALA A 39 6.06 1.83 17.57
C ALA A 39 4.93 2.11 18.58
N ASP A 40 4.14 3.15 18.33
CA ASP A 40 2.84 3.33 19.01
C ASP A 40 1.79 2.35 18.45
N ASN A 41 1.93 1.95 17.19
CA ASN A 41 1.08 0.97 16.52
C ASN A 41 1.95 0.04 15.67
N GLU A 42 2.18 -1.18 16.15
CA GLU A 42 2.87 -2.25 15.42
C GLU A 42 1.84 -3.11 14.66
N LEU A 43 2.00 -3.24 13.34
CA LEU A 43 1.13 -4.04 12.49
C LEU A 43 1.98 -5.12 11.81
N ILE A 44 1.89 -6.35 12.33
CA ILE A 44 2.48 -7.52 11.67
C ILE A 44 1.49 -8.07 10.66
N PHE A 45 1.89 -8.11 9.38
CA PHE A 45 1.00 -8.44 8.26
C PHE A 45 1.54 -9.61 7.42
N ASN A 46 0.64 -10.34 6.79
CA ASN A 46 0.98 -11.43 5.86
C ASN A 46 1.74 -10.88 4.64
N PRO A 47 2.81 -11.54 4.13
CA PRO A 47 3.51 -11.07 2.94
C PRO A 47 2.57 -10.77 1.78
N GLN A 48 2.85 -9.67 1.05
CA GLN A 48 2.06 -9.18 -0.10
C GLN A 48 0.66 -8.61 0.25
N SER A 49 0.22 -8.64 1.51
CA SER A 49 -1.08 -8.08 1.91
C SER A 49 -1.10 -6.56 2.09
N ASP A 50 0.05 -5.91 1.98
CA ASP A 50 0.17 -4.44 2.01
C ASP A 50 -0.66 -3.78 0.91
N LEU A 51 -0.78 -4.41 -0.27
CA LEU A 51 -1.70 -4.00 -1.34
C LEU A 51 -3.15 -3.86 -0.85
N ALA A 52 -3.62 -4.81 -0.02
CA ALA A 52 -4.96 -4.76 0.55
C ALA A 52 -5.08 -3.67 1.61
N ILE A 53 -4.05 -3.49 2.46
CA ILE A 53 -4.02 -2.44 3.48
C ILE A 53 -4.05 -1.04 2.83
N MET A 54 -3.27 -0.81 1.78
CA MET A 54 -3.24 0.47 1.06
C MET A 54 -4.57 0.80 0.41
N ASN A 55 -5.20 -0.17 -0.27
CA ASN A 55 -6.53 0.03 -0.85
C ASN A 55 -7.60 0.28 0.23
N TYR A 56 -7.50 -0.39 1.38
CA TYR A 56 -8.37 -0.11 2.52
C TYR A 56 -8.20 1.31 3.06
N ILE A 57 -6.98 1.83 3.17
CA ILE A 57 -6.76 3.23 3.60
C ILE A 57 -7.42 4.20 2.62
N CYS A 58 -7.27 3.97 1.30
CA CYS A 58 -7.95 4.76 0.28
C CYS A 58 -9.48 4.71 0.43
N ASN A 59 -10.03 3.51 0.60
CA ASN A 59 -11.46 3.31 0.85
C ASN A 59 -11.92 4.07 2.10
N TYR A 60 -11.19 3.96 3.20
CA TYR A 60 -11.51 4.65 4.45
C TYR A 60 -11.56 6.17 4.26
N ILE A 61 -10.55 6.77 3.61
CA ILE A 61 -10.50 8.22 3.36
C ILE A 61 -11.72 8.69 2.56
N ILE A 62 -12.15 7.89 1.57
CA ILE A 62 -13.32 8.19 0.75
C ILE A 62 -14.61 8.07 1.58
N GLN A 63 -14.81 6.95 2.26
CA GLN A 63 -16.01 6.68 3.06
C GLN A 63 -16.17 7.64 4.25
N SER A 64 -15.06 8.11 4.83
CA SER A 64 -15.08 9.09 5.93
C SER A 64 -15.23 10.54 5.46
N GLY A 65 -15.31 10.78 4.14
CA GLY A 65 -15.39 12.13 3.57
C GLY A 65 -14.11 12.96 3.74
N ALA A 66 -12.97 12.33 4.01
CA ALA A 66 -11.69 12.98 4.29
C ALA A 66 -10.89 13.37 3.03
N VAL A 67 -11.45 13.16 1.84
CA VAL A 67 -10.83 13.53 0.57
C VAL A 67 -10.64 15.05 0.50
N ASN A 68 -9.40 15.50 0.26
CA ASN A 68 -9.14 16.90 -0.11
C ASN A 68 -9.59 17.15 -1.55
N LYS A 69 -10.87 17.48 -1.71
CA LYS A 69 -11.52 17.65 -3.03
C LYS A 69 -10.88 18.74 -3.88
N ASP A 70 -10.41 19.83 -3.28
CA ASP A 70 -9.77 20.93 -4.02
C ASP A 70 -8.43 20.49 -4.62
N PHE A 71 -7.59 19.84 -3.82
CA PHE A 71 -6.31 19.31 -4.29
C PHE A 71 -6.51 18.23 -5.35
N VAL A 72 -7.40 17.27 -5.10
CA VAL A 72 -7.69 16.18 -6.04
C VAL A 72 -8.21 16.73 -7.37
N GLY A 73 -9.16 17.69 -7.35
CA GLY A 73 -9.72 18.28 -8.56
C GLY A 73 -8.72 19.09 -9.40
N LYS A 74 -7.68 19.67 -8.77
CA LYS A 74 -6.69 20.52 -9.47
C LYS A 74 -5.41 19.79 -9.87
N HIS A 75 -5.03 18.74 -9.14
CA HIS A 75 -3.67 18.21 -9.18
C HIS A 75 -3.56 16.69 -9.36
N VAL A 76 -4.69 15.97 -9.45
CA VAL A 76 -4.69 14.49 -9.51
C VAL A 76 -5.44 14.00 -10.75
N LYS A 77 -4.92 12.94 -11.37
CA LYS A 77 -5.61 12.12 -12.37
C LYS A 77 -5.68 10.69 -11.87
N PHE A 78 -6.72 9.98 -12.26
CA PHE A 78 -6.89 8.57 -11.92
C PHE A 78 -6.66 7.71 -13.17
N ALA A 79 -6.03 6.56 -12.97
CA ALA A 79 -5.81 5.56 -14.02
C ALA A 79 -5.93 4.15 -13.43
N LYS A 80 -6.44 3.22 -14.23
CA LYS A 80 -6.58 1.81 -13.90
C LYS A 80 -5.49 1.02 -14.64
N GLY A 81 -4.57 0.41 -13.89
CA GLY A 81 -3.57 -0.50 -14.44
C GLY A 81 -4.21 -1.82 -14.90
N VAL A 82 -3.57 -2.47 -15.87
CA VAL A 82 -3.92 -3.86 -16.21
C VAL A 82 -3.57 -4.80 -15.05
N THR A 83 -4.36 -5.86 -14.89
CA THR A 83 -4.12 -6.91 -13.88
C THR A 83 -3.60 -8.17 -14.54
N ASP A 84 -3.24 -9.18 -13.74
CA ASP A 84 -2.79 -10.48 -14.25
C ASP A 84 -1.55 -10.38 -15.17
N ILE A 85 -0.49 -9.82 -14.60
CA ILE A 85 0.74 -9.43 -15.31
C ILE A 85 1.87 -10.47 -15.23
N GLY A 86 1.61 -11.63 -14.64
CA GLY A 86 2.64 -12.64 -14.38
C GLY A 86 3.59 -12.23 -13.25
N TYR A 87 4.76 -12.88 -13.20
CA TYR A 87 5.77 -12.75 -12.14
C TYR A 87 7.19 -12.55 -12.69
N GLY A 88 7.34 -12.29 -14.00
CA GLY A 88 8.65 -12.07 -14.65
C GLY A 88 9.54 -13.31 -14.68
N LEU A 89 8.95 -14.51 -14.57
CA LEU A 89 9.67 -15.77 -14.65
C LEU A 89 9.98 -16.14 -16.10
N ARG A 90 10.67 -17.27 -16.33
CA ARG A 90 10.89 -17.74 -17.70
C ARG A 90 9.54 -17.96 -18.41
N PRO A 91 9.41 -17.66 -19.72
CA PRO A 91 8.12 -17.74 -20.43
C PRO A 91 7.44 -19.12 -20.41
N ASN A 92 8.22 -20.19 -20.22
CA ASN A 92 7.71 -21.55 -20.14
C ASN A 92 7.20 -21.94 -18.73
N HIS A 93 7.39 -21.08 -17.73
CA HIS A 93 6.92 -21.31 -16.36
C HIS A 93 5.38 -21.33 -16.30
N PRO A 94 4.75 -22.23 -15.51
CA PRO A 94 3.28 -22.34 -15.47
C PRO A 94 2.55 -21.02 -15.19
N LEU A 95 3.07 -20.20 -14.26
CA LEU A 95 2.48 -18.90 -13.93
C LEU A 95 2.51 -17.91 -15.11
N GLU A 96 3.56 -17.96 -15.94
CA GLU A 96 3.69 -17.09 -17.10
C GLU A 96 2.84 -17.56 -18.27
N LYS A 97 2.49 -18.85 -18.32
CA LYS A 97 1.58 -19.37 -19.34
C LYS A 97 0.16 -18.85 -19.13
N VAL A 98 -0.30 -18.83 -17.87
CA VAL A 98 -1.67 -18.41 -17.52
C VAL A 98 -1.86 -16.89 -17.44
N ALA A 99 -0.79 -16.13 -17.24
CA ALA A 99 -0.89 -14.67 -17.17
C ALA A 99 -1.32 -14.04 -18.50
N MET A 100 -2.24 -13.08 -18.46
CA MET A 100 -2.83 -12.46 -19.64
C MET A 100 -2.13 -11.19 -20.13
N ASN A 101 -1.35 -10.52 -19.25
CA ASN A 101 -0.75 -9.21 -19.54
C ASN A 101 0.77 -9.15 -19.30
N ASN A 102 1.49 -10.27 -19.33
CA ASN A 102 2.93 -10.32 -19.04
C ASN A 102 3.85 -9.90 -20.21
N GLY A 103 3.31 -9.65 -21.40
CA GLY A 103 4.06 -9.20 -22.58
C GLY A 103 4.87 -10.29 -23.29
N TYR A 104 4.83 -11.55 -22.85
CA TYR A 104 5.49 -12.65 -23.56
C TYR A 104 4.73 -13.05 -24.83
N PRO A 105 5.40 -13.63 -25.83
CA PRO A 105 4.72 -14.14 -27.02
C PRO A 105 3.67 -15.21 -26.68
N GLY A 106 2.45 -15.02 -27.16
CA GLY A 106 1.37 -16.01 -27.13
C GLY A 106 1.52 -17.05 -28.26
N GLU A 107 0.51 -17.92 -28.41
CA GLU A 107 0.50 -18.97 -29.44
C GLU A 107 0.53 -18.42 -30.87
N ASP A 108 0.00 -17.21 -31.08
CA ASP A 108 0.02 -16.49 -32.35
C ASP A 108 1.32 -15.70 -32.58
N GLY A 109 2.29 -15.82 -31.66
CA GLY A 109 3.56 -15.11 -31.69
C GLY A 109 3.50 -13.64 -31.27
N LYS A 110 2.32 -13.11 -30.90
CA LYS A 110 2.17 -11.71 -30.46
C LYS A 110 2.31 -11.58 -28.94
N PRO A 111 2.81 -10.44 -28.43
CA PRO A 111 2.87 -10.19 -26.98
C PRO A 111 1.50 -10.28 -26.31
N LYS A 112 1.43 -11.00 -25.18
CA LYS A 112 0.27 -11.05 -24.29
C LYS A 112 0.15 -9.75 -23.49
N GLY A 113 -0.50 -8.76 -24.08
CA GLY A 113 -0.71 -7.44 -23.45
C GLY A 113 0.60 -6.71 -23.14
N ASN A 114 0.56 -5.81 -22.16
CA ASN A 114 1.72 -5.08 -21.66
C ASN A 114 1.53 -4.83 -20.15
N PRO A 115 2.43 -5.29 -19.28
CA PRO A 115 2.24 -5.22 -17.83
C PRO A 115 2.25 -3.79 -17.28
N ASN A 116 2.78 -2.83 -18.05
CA ASN A 116 2.83 -1.41 -17.69
C ASN A 116 1.65 -0.60 -18.25
N ASN A 117 0.68 -1.25 -18.90
CA ASN A 117 -0.42 -0.54 -19.52
C ASN A 117 -1.44 -0.05 -18.48
N SER A 118 -2.06 1.09 -18.76
CA SER A 118 -3.14 1.64 -17.94
C SER A 118 -4.10 2.46 -18.79
N THR A 119 -5.35 2.56 -18.35
CA THR A 119 -6.36 3.41 -18.97
C THR A 119 -6.80 4.51 -18.00
N PRO A 120 -7.08 5.74 -18.46
CA PRO A 120 -7.68 6.75 -17.61
C PRO A 120 -8.96 6.24 -16.94
N MET A 121 -9.21 6.68 -15.71
CA MET A 121 -10.48 6.43 -15.01
C MET A 121 -10.93 7.68 -14.26
N SER A 122 -12.19 7.72 -13.86
CA SER A 122 -12.76 8.77 -13.01
C SER A 122 -12.49 8.50 -11.53
N PHE A 123 -12.69 9.53 -10.70
CA PHE A 123 -12.65 9.38 -9.24
C PHE A 123 -13.73 8.40 -8.75
N ASP A 124 -14.92 8.43 -9.33
CA ASP A 124 -16.04 7.56 -8.90
C ASP A 124 -15.76 6.10 -9.23
N GLU A 125 -15.16 5.80 -10.38
CA GLU A 125 -14.69 4.45 -10.69
C GLU A 125 -13.57 4.00 -9.74
N PHE A 126 -12.70 4.92 -9.31
CA PHE A 126 -11.63 4.60 -8.35
C PHE A 126 -12.23 4.32 -6.97
N ALA A 127 -13.19 5.14 -6.53
CA ALA A 127 -13.94 4.94 -5.31
C ALA A 127 -14.68 3.60 -5.32
N ALA A 128 -15.33 3.24 -6.41
CA ALA A 128 -15.99 1.94 -6.58
C ALA A 128 -14.98 0.78 -6.51
N PHE A 129 -13.82 0.91 -7.16
CA PHE A 129 -12.77 -0.11 -7.11
C PHE A 129 -12.24 -0.35 -5.69
N VAL A 130 -11.87 0.71 -4.97
CA VAL A 130 -11.34 0.55 -3.61
C VAL A 130 -12.41 0.17 -2.59
N SER A 131 -13.70 0.38 -2.90
CA SER A 131 -14.82 0.03 -2.00
C SER A 131 -14.85 -1.44 -1.62
N GLU A 132 -14.33 -2.33 -2.48
CA GLU A 132 -14.22 -3.76 -2.21
C GLU A 132 -13.25 -4.07 -1.06
N TYR A 133 -12.30 -3.18 -0.77
CA TYR A 133 -11.30 -3.33 0.29
C TYR A 133 -11.85 -2.76 1.59
N THR A 134 -12.83 -3.47 2.16
CA THR A 134 -13.41 -3.15 3.46
C THR A 134 -12.43 -3.43 4.60
N LEU A 135 -12.72 -2.92 5.80
CA LEU A 135 -11.95 -3.26 7.01
C LEU A 135 -11.87 -4.78 7.23
N ASP A 136 -12.98 -5.47 6.98
CA ASP A 136 -13.08 -6.93 7.16
C ASP A 136 -12.20 -7.67 6.14
N LYS A 137 -12.27 -7.30 4.86
CA LYS A 137 -11.43 -7.90 3.82
C LYS A 137 -9.95 -7.61 4.05
N ALA A 138 -9.61 -6.38 4.43
CA ALA A 138 -8.23 -6.02 4.75
C ALA A 138 -7.70 -6.81 5.95
N HIS A 139 -8.50 -6.97 7.01
CA HIS A 139 -8.17 -7.81 8.15
C HIS A 139 -7.97 -9.28 7.76
N GLU A 140 -8.90 -9.85 6.98
CA GLU A 140 -8.84 -11.24 6.54
C GLU A 140 -7.59 -11.54 5.72
N ILE A 141 -7.26 -10.68 4.74
CA ILE A 141 -6.09 -10.87 3.87
C ILE A 141 -4.79 -10.65 4.65
N SER A 142 -4.74 -9.59 5.46
CA SER A 142 -3.48 -9.17 6.10
C SER A 142 -3.18 -9.85 7.43
N GLY A 143 -4.19 -10.41 8.10
CA GLY A 143 -4.08 -10.88 9.48
C GLY A 143 -3.95 -9.77 10.52
N VAL A 144 -3.91 -8.50 10.12
CA VAL A 144 -3.73 -7.37 11.04
C VAL A 144 -5.04 -7.09 11.78
N PRO A 145 -5.05 -6.95 13.12
CA PRO A 145 -6.24 -6.59 13.89
C PRO A 145 -6.94 -5.33 13.38
N LYS A 146 -8.27 -5.36 13.36
CA LYS A 146 -9.11 -4.29 12.78
C LYS A 146 -8.88 -2.93 13.43
N ASP A 147 -8.73 -2.89 14.75
CA ASP A 147 -8.45 -1.66 15.51
C ASP A 147 -7.14 -1.00 15.08
N LYS A 148 -6.11 -1.79 14.78
CA LYS A 148 -4.82 -1.29 14.29
C LYS A 148 -4.91 -0.75 12.87
N LEU A 149 -5.66 -1.42 11.99
CA LEU A 149 -5.94 -0.97 10.62
C LEU A 149 -6.72 0.36 10.64
N GLU A 150 -7.78 0.45 11.44
CA GLU A 150 -8.54 1.68 11.59
C GLU A 150 -7.69 2.82 12.14
N LEU A 151 -6.85 2.54 13.15
CA LEU A 151 -5.96 3.55 13.72
C LEU A 151 -4.98 4.09 12.67
N LEU A 152 -4.43 3.22 11.80
CA LEU A 152 -3.59 3.64 10.68
C LEU A 152 -4.36 4.48 9.65
N ALA A 153 -5.56 4.05 9.27
CA ALA A 153 -6.39 4.76 8.29
C ALA A 153 -6.83 6.14 8.81
N LYS A 154 -7.20 6.24 10.09
CA LYS A 154 -7.51 7.51 10.78
C LYS A 154 -6.35 8.49 10.72
N THR A 155 -5.10 8.02 10.89
CA THR A 155 -3.90 8.86 10.78
C THR A 155 -3.76 9.51 9.41
N TYR A 156 -4.03 8.78 8.31
CA TYR A 156 -4.01 9.34 6.96
C TYR A 156 -5.22 10.25 6.65
N ALA A 157 -6.38 9.95 7.24
CA ALA A 157 -7.61 10.71 7.00
C ALA A 157 -7.67 12.04 7.76
N ASP A 158 -6.90 12.24 8.82
CA ASP A 158 -6.91 13.48 9.60
C ASP A 158 -6.12 14.61 8.90
N PRO A 159 -6.78 15.69 8.42
CA PRO A 159 -6.10 16.79 7.72
C PRO A 159 -5.18 17.62 8.63
N LYS A 160 -5.28 17.47 9.96
CA LYS A 160 -4.41 18.16 10.93
C LYS A 160 -3.11 17.40 11.19
N THR A 161 -3.06 16.12 10.81
CA THR A 161 -1.91 15.26 11.04
C THR A 161 -0.97 15.29 9.85
N LYS A 162 0.28 15.71 10.07
CA LYS A 162 1.33 15.66 9.04
C LYS A 162 1.92 14.26 8.99
N VAL A 163 1.71 13.55 7.88
CA VAL A 163 2.18 12.18 7.69
C VAL A 163 3.42 12.14 6.79
N CYS A 164 4.42 11.35 7.19
CA CYS A 164 5.55 10.99 6.36
C CYS A 164 5.62 9.46 6.26
N SER A 165 5.41 8.93 5.05
CA SER A 165 5.47 7.49 4.77
C SER A 165 6.90 7.09 4.39
N TYR A 166 7.45 6.09 5.06
CA TYR A 166 8.72 5.47 4.69
C TYR A 166 8.51 4.05 4.20
N TRP A 167 9.14 3.70 3.08
CA TRP A 167 9.27 2.33 2.60
C TRP A 167 10.72 2.08 2.16
N THR A 168 11.09 0.82 2.01
CA THR A 168 12.40 0.41 1.52
C THR A 168 12.22 -0.80 0.60
N MET A 169 12.99 -1.88 0.82
CA MET A 169 12.93 -3.07 -0.03
C MET A 169 11.61 -3.84 0.08
N GLY A 170 10.87 -3.70 1.19
CA GLY A 170 9.56 -4.37 1.33
C GLY A 170 8.55 -4.03 0.22
N PHE A 171 8.58 -2.81 -0.31
CA PHE A 171 7.75 -2.43 -1.47
C PHE A 171 8.47 -2.69 -2.80
N ASN A 172 9.78 -2.45 -2.86
CA ASN A 172 10.52 -2.52 -4.13
C ASN A 172 10.82 -3.97 -4.57
N GLN A 173 10.83 -4.92 -3.65
CA GLN A 173 11.09 -6.34 -3.86
C GLN A 173 9.88 -7.14 -3.39
N SER A 174 8.71 -6.81 -3.96
CA SER A 174 7.41 -7.42 -3.69
C SER A 174 6.94 -8.32 -4.83
#